data_AF-A0ABD0XXL3-F1
#
_entry.id   AF-A0ABD0XXL3-F1
#
_cell.length_a   1.000
_cell.length_b   1.000
_cell.length_c   1.000
_cell.angle_alpha   90.00
_cell.angle_beta   90.00
_cell.angle_gamma   90.00
#
_symmetry.space_group_name_H-M   'P 1'
#
loop_
_entity.id
_entity.type
_entity.pdbx_description
1 polymer ?
#
loop_
_entity_poly.entity_id
_entity_poly.type
_entity_poly.pdbx_seq_one_letter_code
_entity_poly.pdbx_strand_id
1 'polypeptide(L)'
;MSPVRKPTGPKEWELKPRSPRSKEPQHRSGVNPSFVFLQLYHSAYFGTPLEKPLLVSNSQSALKTLDWIPPYEVHKRLGTLINLAEADRQHVFLGGLDTNGRDGKFAYIWQDDVLQVIFHVATLMPNLANDPKATNKKLHIGNNFVAIVYNDSGEEYNFQTLKAQFNYGVVVVEPLEHGCNQVVVKAREELVHHICHTEYKIVSDQSVAILARQLAVHANVRIAYPFMD
;
A
#
# COMPACT_ATOMS: atom_id res chain seq x y z
N MET A 1 9.42 70.04 26.08
CA MET A 1 8.09 69.50 25.74
C MET A 1 8.04 69.22 24.24
N SER A 2 7.34 68.17 23.82
CA SER A 2 6.96 67.96 22.40
C SER A 2 5.49 68.32 22.21
N PRO A 3 5.05 68.57 20.97
CA PRO A 3 4.06 67.65 20.38
C PRO A 3 4.41 67.24 18.93
N VAL A 4 3.52 66.47 18.29
CA VAL A 4 3.82 65.58 17.17
C VAL A 4 2.67 65.55 16.15
N ARG A 5 2.97 65.45 14.83
CA ARG A 5 2.29 64.51 13.88
C ARG A 5 2.99 64.39 12.52
N LYS A 6 2.73 63.26 11.83
CA LYS A 6 3.27 62.84 10.51
C LYS A 6 2.27 63.16 9.37
N PRO A 7 2.65 62.95 8.09
CA PRO A 7 2.02 61.82 7.37
C PRO A 7 2.92 61.03 6.38
N THR A 8 2.53 59.75 6.16
CA THR A 8 2.63 58.85 4.97
C THR A 8 3.82 58.84 3.98
N GLY A 9 4.25 57.62 3.58
CA GLY A 9 5.19 57.33 2.46
C GLY A 9 4.48 57.03 1.12
N PRO A 10 4.93 56.08 0.23
CA PRO A 10 6.03 55.09 0.33
C PRO A 10 7.34 55.61 -0.36
N LYS A 11 8.30 54.92 -1.04
CA LYS A 11 8.53 53.59 -1.68
C LYS A 11 10.01 53.14 -1.51
N GLU A 12 10.51 51.90 -1.69
CA GLU A 12 10.09 50.65 -2.40
C GLU A 12 10.58 50.51 -3.87
N TRP A 13 11.81 49.99 -4.11
CA TRP A 13 12.25 49.26 -5.35
C TRP A 13 13.68 48.63 -5.39
N GLU A 14 14.56 48.75 -4.37
CA GLU A 14 15.93 48.16 -4.47
C GLU A 14 15.94 46.61 -4.37
N LEU A 15 16.07 45.96 -5.53
CA LEU A 15 16.03 44.51 -5.71
C LEU A 15 17.44 43.89 -5.58
N LYS A 16 17.60 42.91 -4.68
CA LYS A 16 18.66 41.90 -4.82
C LYS A 16 18.20 40.82 -5.81
N PRO A 17 19.02 40.42 -6.80
CA PRO A 17 18.64 39.40 -7.77
C PRO A 17 18.52 38.03 -7.08
N ARG A 18 17.28 37.54 -6.90
CA ARG A 18 17.04 36.13 -6.61
C ARG A 18 17.11 35.36 -7.93
N SER A 19 17.96 34.33 -7.96
CA SER A 19 17.95 33.33 -9.02
C SER A 19 16.55 32.74 -9.22
N PRO A 20 16.07 32.52 -10.46
CA PRO A 20 14.75 31.96 -10.71
C PRO A 20 14.70 30.50 -10.24
N ARG A 21 14.24 30.29 -9.00
CA ARG A 21 13.94 28.96 -8.46
C ARG A 21 12.72 28.44 -9.23
N SER A 22 12.92 27.42 -10.06
CA SER A 22 11.85 26.75 -10.81
C SER A 22 10.81 26.20 -9.84
N LYS A 23 9.69 26.92 -9.71
CA LYS A 23 8.49 26.41 -9.03
C LYS A 23 7.79 25.43 -9.97
N GLU A 24 8.31 24.22 -10.07
CA GLU A 24 7.46 23.10 -10.47
C GLU A 24 6.31 23.01 -9.45
N PRO A 25 5.05 22.95 -9.89
CA PRO A 25 3.93 22.82 -8.98
C PRO A 25 3.96 21.42 -8.37
N GLN A 26 4.48 21.29 -7.15
CA GLN A 26 4.26 20.08 -6.32
C GLN A 26 2.75 19.92 -6.10
N HIS A 27 2.12 19.13 -6.96
CA HIS A 27 0.71 18.80 -6.87
C HIS A 27 0.51 17.74 -5.78
N ARG A 28 0.74 18.15 -4.51
CA ARG A 28 0.38 17.38 -3.32
C ARG A 28 -1.14 17.23 -3.28
N SER A 29 -1.65 16.21 -3.96
CA SER A 29 -3.07 15.86 -3.98
C SER A 29 -3.46 15.38 -2.59
N GLY A 30 -4.25 16.18 -1.88
CA GLY A 30 -4.78 15.79 -0.58
C GLY A 30 -5.55 14.48 -0.67
N VAL A 31 -5.11 13.49 0.10
CA VAL A 31 -5.74 12.17 0.30
C VAL A 31 -5.79 11.26 -0.94
N ASN A 32 -4.71 10.50 -1.21
CA ASN A 32 -4.87 9.10 -1.64
C ASN A 32 -3.61 8.22 -1.43
N PRO A 33 -3.54 7.38 -0.37
CA PRO A 33 -2.54 6.31 -0.29
C PRO A 33 -2.72 5.24 -1.38
N SER A 34 -1.62 4.75 -1.94
CA SER A 34 -1.60 3.55 -2.79
C SER A 34 -1.62 2.29 -1.91
N PHE A 35 -2.14 1.17 -2.43
CA PHE A 35 -2.30 -0.06 -1.65
C PHE A 35 -1.94 -1.33 -2.41
N VAL A 36 -1.19 -2.20 -1.74
CA VAL A 36 -0.78 -3.53 -2.20
C VAL A 36 -1.10 -4.54 -1.12
N PHE A 37 -2.01 -5.47 -1.37
CA PHE A 37 -2.40 -6.48 -0.40
C PHE A 37 -1.65 -7.80 -0.65
N LEU A 38 -1.32 -8.53 0.42
CA LEU A 38 -0.40 -9.66 0.37
C LEU A 38 -1.12 -10.97 0.70
N GLN A 39 -1.22 -11.86 -0.28
CA GLN A 39 -1.58 -13.27 -0.05
C GLN A 39 -0.31 -14.13 -0.18
N LEU A 40 -0.04 -14.91 0.87
CA LEU A 40 1.03 -15.92 0.87
C LEU A 40 0.48 -17.29 0.45
N TYR A 41 1.35 -18.08 -0.15
CA TYR A 41 1.23 -19.53 -0.30
C TYR A 41 2.58 -20.17 0.05
N HIS A 42 2.54 -21.23 0.85
CA HIS A 42 3.74 -21.95 1.31
C HIS A 42 3.80 -23.31 0.63
N SER A 43 4.85 -23.60 -0.13
CA SER A 43 5.02 -24.88 -0.82
C SER A 43 5.60 -25.95 0.11
N ALA A 44 4.85 -26.28 1.16
CA ALA A 44 5.03 -27.50 1.94
C ALA A 44 3.65 -28.15 2.19
N TYR A 45 3.63 -29.47 2.34
CA TYR A 45 2.44 -30.34 2.22
C TYR A 45 1.38 -30.24 3.34
N PHE A 46 1.04 -29.04 3.84
CA PHE A 46 0.04 -28.83 4.89
C PHE A 46 -0.88 -27.63 4.64
N GLY A 47 -2.12 -27.91 4.21
CA GLY A 47 -3.21 -26.93 4.10
C GLY A 47 -4.39 -27.45 3.30
N THR A 48 -5.61 -27.39 3.84
CA THR A 48 -6.84 -27.77 3.12
C THR A 48 -7.36 -26.62 2.26
N PRO A 49 -7.74 -26.83 0.98
CA PRO A 49 -8.04 -25.76 0.03
C PRO A 49 -9.47 -25.19 0.17
N LEU A 50 -9.91 -24.87 1.39
CA LEU A 50 -11.33 -24.71 1.72
C LEU A 50 -11.65 -23.49 2.60
N GLU A 51 -11.01 -22.36 2.33
CA GLU A 51 -11.42 -21.05 2.84
C GLU A 51 -12.34 -20.34 1.83
N LYS A 52 -13.50 -19.88 2.28
CA LYS A 52 -14.55 -19.30 1.45
C LYS A 52 -14.66 -17.79 1.70
N PRO A 53 -14.51 -16.92 0.68
CA PRO A 53 -14.53 -15.46 0.87
C PRO A 53 -15.79 -14.93 1.56
N LEU A 54 -15.61 -14.02 2.52
CA LEU A 54 -16.70 -13.30 3.18
C LEU A 54 -16.94 -11.92 2.57
N LEU A 55 -18.20 -11.46 2.63
CA LEU A 55 -18.66 -10.22 2.02
C LEU A 55 -18.59 -9.04 3.01
N VAL A 56 -17.62 -8.16 2.81
CA VAL A 56 -17.46 -6.94 3.63
C VAL A 56 -18.57 -5.92 3.35
N SER A 57 -19.12 -5.32 4.41
CA SER A 57 -20.30 -4.46 4.36
C SER A 57 -20.03 -3.02 3.89
N ASN A 58 -21.09 -2.20 3.84
CA ASN A 58 -21.16 -1.06 2.93
C ASN A 58 -20.70 0.27 3.56
N SER A 59 -19.64 0.84 3.03
CA SER A 59 -19.25 2.25 3.17
C SER A 59 -18.62 2.70 1.86
N GLN A 60 -18.69 4.01 1.53
CA GLN A 60 -18.10 4.54 0.30
C GLN A 60 -16.57 4.41 0.41
N SER A 61 -16.01 3.41 -0.26
CA SER A 61 -14.67 2.91 0.03
C SER A 61 -13.61 3.62 -0.79
N ALA A 62 -12.52 4.04 -0.13
CA ALA A 62 -11.30 4.57 -0.74
C ALA A 62 -10.79 3.72 -1.91
N LEU A 63 -11.05 2.40 -1.88
CA LEU A 63 -10.82 1.43 -2.95
C LEU A 63 -11.29 1.86 -4.36
N LYS A 64 -12.31 2.73 -4.46
CA LYS A 64 -12.74 3.30 -5.75
C LYS A 64 -11.79 4.38 -6.28
N THR A 65 -11.24 5.19 -5.38
CA THR A 65 -10.36 6.31 -5.72
C THR A 65 -8.99 5.82 -6.19
N LEU A 66 -8.63 4.55 -5.94
CA LEU A 66 -7.31 4.00 -6.23
C LEU A 66 -6.98 3.91 -7.72
N ASP A 67 -7.97 3.74 -8.59
CA ASP A 67 -7.79 3.69 -10.06
C ASP A 67 -7.22 5.01 -10.64
N TRP A 68 -7.24 6.09 -9.86
CA TRP A 68 -6.64 7.40 -10.20
C TRP A 68 -5.19 7.55 -9.73
N ILE A 69 -4.63 6.59 -9.01
CA ILE A 69 -3.24 6.64 -8.52
C ILE A 69 -2.31 5.97 -9.54
N PRO A 70 -1.27 6.65 -10.05
CA PRO A 70 -0.29 6.02 -10.93
C PRO A 70 0.50 4.92 -10.17
N PRO A 71 0.87 3.80 -10.82
CA PRO A 71 1.67 2.77 -10.18
C PRO A 71 3.09 3.27 -9.81
N TYR A 72 3.31 3.61 -8.54
CA TYR A 72 4.62 3.99 -8.00
C TYR A 72 5.69 2.92 -8.27
N GLU A 73 6.94 3.34 -8.53
CA GLU A 73 8.09 2.45 -8.81
C GLU A 73 8.31 1.35 -7.75
N VAL A 74 7.89 1.59 -6.51
CA VAL A 74 7.88 0.60 -5.42
C VAL A 74 7.17 -0.70 -5.83
N HIS A 75 6.04 -0.63 -6.54
CA HIS A 75 5.29 -1.79 -7.02
C HIS A 75 6.14 -2.70 -7.91
N LYS A 76 6.90 -2.12 -8.84
CA LYS A 76 7.77 -2.84 -9.79
C LYS A 76 8.94 -3.57 -9.11
N ARG A 77 9.21 -3.26 -7.84
CA ARG A 77 10.28 -3.85 -7.03
C ARG A 77 9.78 -4.82 -5.96
N LEU A 78 8.45 -4.95 -5.79
CA LEU A 78 7.85 -5.97 -4.92
C LEU A 78 7.97 -7.38 -5.53
N GLY A 79 7.89 -7.50 -6.86
CA GLY A 79 7.96 -8.78 -7.56
C GLY A 79 7.92 -8.64 -9.09
N THR A 80 7.75 -9.77 -9.76
CA THR A 80 7.59 -9.89 -11.22
C THR A 80 6.13 -9.65 -11.61
N LEU A 81 5.90 -8.81 -12.62
CA LEU A 81 4.55 -8.64 -13.20
C LEU A 81 4.23 -9.83 -14.12
N ILE A 82 3.08 -10.48 -13.92
CA ILE A 82 2.57 -11.57 -14.76
C ILE A 82 1.23 -11.23 -15.39
N ASN A 83 0.96 -11.77 -16.57
CA ASN A 83 -0.37 -11.75 -17.19
C ASN A 83 -1.20 -12.90 -16.61
N LEU A 84 -2.35 -12.59 -16.02
CA LEU A 84 -3.23 -13.57 -15.38
C LEU A 84 -3.80 -14.58 -16.39
N ALA A 85 -4.06 -14.16 -17.64
CA ALA A 85 -4.60 -15.04 -18.68
C ALA A 85 -3.59 -16.08 -19.21
N GLU A 86 -2.29 -15.82 -19.03
CA GLU A 86 -1.18 -16.65 -19.54
C GLU A 86 -0.46 -17.42 -18.42
N ALA A 87 -0.82 -17.20 -17.16
CA ALA A 87 -0.17 -17.81 -16.00
C ALA A 87 -0.44 -19.32 -15.91
N ASP A 88 0.62 -20.12 -15.88
CA ASP A 88 0.53 -21.56 -15.68
C ASP A 88 0.12 -21.89 -14.22
N ARG A 89 -1.14 -22.30 -14.06
CA ARG A 89 -1.74 -22.70 -12.79
C ARG A 89 -1.10 -23.92 -12.12
N GLN A 90 -0.25 -24.68 -12.80
CA GLN A 90 0.51 -25.77 -12.17
C GLN A 90 1.73 -25.25 -11.38
N HIS A 91 2.23 -24.06 -11.73
CA HIS A 91 3.46 -23.48 -11.17
C HIS A 91 3.26 -22.10 -10.53
N VAL A 92 2.09 -21.47 -10.72
CA VAL A 92 1.77 -20.12 -10.22
C VAL A 92 0.48 -20.12 -9.41
N PHE A 93 0.62 -19.89 -8.10
CA PHE A 93 -0.47 -19.58 -7.18
C PHE A 93 -1.09 -18.22 -7.50
N LEU A 94 -2.39 -18.20 -7.80
CA LEU A 94 -3.11 -17.00 -8.23
C LEU A 94 -3.92 -16.31 -7.12
N GLY A 95 -3.84 -16.73 -5.86
CA GLY A 95 -4.48 -16.02 -4.73
C GLY A 95 -6.02 -16.00 -4.72
N GLY A 96 -6.67 -16.63 -5.70
CA GLY A 96 -8.11 -16.53 -5.97
C GLY A 96 -8.47 -15.63 -7.16
N LEU A 97 -7.49 -14.98 -7.81
CA LEU A 97 -7.69 -14.11 -8.96
C LEU A 97 -8.23 -14.86 -10.19
N ASP A 98 -9.25 -14.27 -10.80
CA ASP A 98 -9.83 -14.66 -12.09
C ASP A 98 -8.90 -14.30 -13.25
N THR A 99 -8.80 -15.24 -14.21
CA THR A 99 -7.93 -15.11 -15.39
C THR A 99 -8.70 -14.74 -16.66
N ASN A 100 -9.99 -14.45 -16.53
CA ASN A 100 -10.87 -14.01 -17.62
C ASN A 100 -11.02 -12.47 -17.63
N GLY A 101 -10.23 -11.76 -16.81
CA GLY A 101 -10.18 -10.30 -16.75
C GLY A 101 -11.02 -9.65 -15.65
N ARG A 102 -11.80 -10.41 -14.86
CA ARG A 102 -12.66 -9.85 -13.80
C ARG A 102 -11.85 -9.09 -12.75
N ASP A 103 -10.69 -9.63 -12.39
CA ASP A 103 -9.82 -9.09 -11.33
C ASP A 103 -8.65 -8.26 -11.88
N GLY A 104 -8.68 -7.96 -13.19
CA GLY A 104 -7.61 -7.28 -13.91
C GLY A 104 -6.93 -8.20 -14.94
N LYS A 105 -5.92 -7.66 -15.63
CA LYS A 105 -5.10 -8.42 -16.59
C LYS A 105 -3.78 -8.90 -16.00
N PHE A 106 -3.28 -8.20 -14.99
CA PHE A 106 -1.94 -8.44 -14.43
C PHE A 106 -1.97 -8.46 -12.92
N ALA A 107 -1.06 -9.23 -12.33
CA ALA A 107 -0.73 -9.18 -10.92
C ALA A 107 0.80 -9.17 -10.77
N TYR A 108 1.29 -8.72 -9.62
CA TYR A 108 2.69 -8.97 -9.24
C TYR A 108 2.77 -10.27 -8.44
N ILE A 109 3.77 -11.10 -8.72
CA ILE A 109 4.15 -12.25 -7.90
C ILE A 109 5.60 -12.13 -7.44
N TRP A 110 5.93 -12.73 -6.30
CA TRP A 110 7.31 -13.00 -5.91
C TRP A 110 7.42 -14.43 -5.38
N GLN A 111 8.58 -15.05 -5.51
CA GLN A 111 8.84 -16.38 -5.00
C GLN A 111 10.31 -16.55 -4.60
N ASP A 112 10.54 -17.48 -3.68
CA ASP A 112 11.82 -18.14 -3.44
C ASP A 112 11.62 -19.66 -3.55
N ASP A 113 12.54 -20.46 -3.00
CA ASP A 113 12.51 -21.92 -3.09
C ASP A 113 11.43 -22.59 -2.20
N VAL A 114 10.73 -21.82 -1.35
CA VAL A 114 9.78 -22.32 -0.33
C VAL A 114 8.43 -21.57 -0.37
N LEU A 115 8.47 -20.26 -0.58
CA LEU A 115 7.32 -19.36 -0.56
C LEU A 115 6.97 -18.85 -1.95
N GLN A 116 5.68 -18.78 -2.25
CA GLN A 116 5.15 -18.03 -3.38
C GLN A 116 4.15 -17.00 -2.88
N VAL A 117 4.23 -15.79 -3.42
CA VAL A 117 3.53 -14.60 -2.95
C VAL A 117 2.84 -13.97 -4.12
N ILE A 118 1.55 -13.67 -3.98
CA ILE A 118 0.82 -12.86 -4.96
C ILE A 118 0.30 -11.59 -4.32
N PHE A 119 0.51 -10.49 -5.04
CA PHE A 119 0.14 -9.16 -4.62
C PHE A 119 -1.20 -8.80 -5.24
N HIS A 120 -2.22 -8.75 -4.40
CA HIS A 120 -3.54 -8.19 -4.67
C HIS A 120 -3.42 -6.65 -4.75
N VAL A 121 -2.83 -6.15 -5.84
CA VAL A 121 -2.59 -4.72 -6.06
C VAL A 121 -3.88 -4.04 -6.47
N ALA A 122 -4.37 -3.14 -5.61
CA ALA A 122 -5.70 -2.57 -5.75
C ALA A 122 -5.87 -1.58 -6.93
N THR A 123 -4.76 -1.13 -7.52
CA THR A 123 -4.72 -0.30 -8.74
C THR A 123 -4.67 -1.13 -10.03
N LEU A 124 -4.37 -2.43 -9.96
CA LEU A 124 -4.44 -3.37 -11.10
C LEU A 124 -5.82 -4.04 -11.24
N MET A 125 -6.57 -4.11 -10.14
CA MET A 125 -7.96 -4.55 -10.11
C MET A 125 -8.89 -3.46 -10.66
N PRO A 126 -9.79 -3.74 -11.62
CA PRO A 126 -10.68 -2.73 -12.20
C PRO A 126 -11.87 -2.40 -11.29
N ASN A 127 -12.33 -1.15 -11.27
CA ASN A 127 -13.70 -0.84 -10.88
C ASN A 127 -14.67 -1.27 -11.98
N LEU A 128 -15.38 -2.39 -11.78
CA LEU A 128 -16.37 -2.90 -12.74
C LEU A 128 -17.65 -2.05 -12.72
N ALA A 129 -18.18 -1.68 -13.90
CA ALA A 129 -19.35 -0.80 -14.00
C ALA A 129 -20.64 -1.39 -13.40
N ASN A 130 -20.76 -2.73 -13.39
CA ASN A 130 -21.85 -3.47 -12.74
C ASN A 130 -21.60 -3.74 -11.24
N ASP A 131 -20.46 -3.31 -10.68
CA ASP A 131 -20.14 -3.36 -9.25
C ASP A 131 -19.92 -1.95 -8.66
N PRO A 132 -20.99 -1.15 -8.50
CA PRO A 132 -20.91 0.17 -7.91
C PRO A 132 -20.55 0.16 -6.41
N LYS A 133 -20.28 -0.99 -5.79
CA LYS A 133 -19.82 -1.12 -4.40
C LYS A 133 -18.33 -1.50 -4.30
N ALA A 134 -17.66 -1.77 -5.42
CA ALA A 134 -16.33 -2.37 -5.48
C ALA A 134 -16.23 -3.68 -4.65
N THR A 135 -17.32 -4.43 -4.59
CA THR A 135 -17.43 -5.75 -3.94
C THR A 135 -16.39 -6.73 -4.46
N ASN A 136 -16.14 -6.81 -5.76
CA ASN A 136 -15.17 -7.71 -6.36
C ASN A 136 -13.73 -7.39 -5.88
N LYS A 137 -13.36 -6.10 -5.92
CA LYS A 137 -12.10 -5.57 -5.37
C LYS A 137 -12.00 -5.82 -3.85
N LYS A 138 -13.11 -5.70 -3.10
CA LYS A 138 -13.20 -5.98 -1.66
C LYS A 138 -13.08 -7.47 -1.30
N LEU A 139 -13.56 -8.38 -2.15
CA LEU A 139 -13.52 -9.83 -1.90
C LEU A 139 -12.09 -10.37 -1.88
N HIS A 140 -11.20 -9.80 -2.70
CA HIS A 140 -9.76 -10.08 -2.59
C HIS A 140 -9.15 -9.29 -1.43
N ILE A 141 -9.23 -7.96 -1.47
CA ILE A 141 -8.53 -7.07 -0.52
C ILE A 141 -8.89 -7.36 0.94
N GLY A 142 -10.18 -7.52 1.25
CA GLY A 142 -10.70 -7.62 2.61
C GLY A 142 -10.40 -8.93 3.35
N ASN A 143 -9.84 -9.92 2.65
CA ASN A 143 -9.50 -11.24 3.18
C ASN A 143 -7.98 -11.47 3.33
N ASN A 144 -7.12 -10.52 2.95
CA ASN A 144 -5.67 -10.62 3.21
C ASN A 144 -5.38 -10.34 4.69
N PHE A 145 -4.55 -11.16 5.31
CA PHE A 145 -4.13 -10.96 6.70
C PHE A 145 -3.21 -9.75 6.88
N VAL A 146 -2.41 -9.46 5.84
CA VAL A 146 -1.46 -8.34 5.82
C VAL A 146 -1.60 -7.46 4.58
N ALA A 147 -1.52 -6.15 4.80
CA ALA A 147 -1.45 -5.15 3.74
C ALA A 147 -0.09 -4.45 3.72
N ILE A 148 0.32 -3.97 2.54
CA ILE A 148 1.35 -2.95 2.35
C ILE A 148 0.65 -1.67 1.87
N VAL A 149 0.86 -0.55 2.57
CA VAL A 149 0.29 0.76 2.24
C VAL A 149 1.41 1.68 1.80
N TYR A 150 1.27 2.35 0.67
CA TYR A 150 2.16 3.44 0.27
C TYR A 150 1.47 4.78 0.50
N ASN A 151 1.77 5.41 1.63
CA ASN A 151 1.07 6.56 2.19
C ASN A 151 1.73 7.89 1.81
N ASP A 152 1.57 8.32 0.56
CA ASP A 152 1.97 9.66 0.08
C ASP A 152 0.90 10.74 0.38
N SER A 153 0.15 10.61 1.49
CA SER A 153 -0.90 11.58 1.85
C SER A 153 -0.38 12.78 2.65
N GLY A 154 0.78 12.64 3.30
CA GLY A 154 1.32 13.59 4.28
C GLY A 154 0.69 13.51 5.68
N GLU A 155 -0.34 12.68 5.86
CA GLU A 155 -1.06 12.46 7.13
C GLU A 155 -0.73 11.06 7.69
N GLU A 156 -0.88 10.84 9.00
CA GLU A 156 -0.61 9.53 9.60
C GLU A 156 -1.61 8.46 9.11
N TYR A 157 -1.11 7.31 8.62
CA TYR A 157 -2.01 6.23 8.20
C TYR A 157 -2.81 5.63 9.38
N ASN A 158 -4.11 5.91 9.39
CA ASN A 158 -5.07 5.30 10.31
C ASN A 158 -5.36 3.84 9.92
N PHE A 159 -5.10 2.90 10.82
CA PHE A 159 -5.32 1.46 10.61
C PHE A 159 -6.77 1.11 10.20
N GLN A 160 -7.76 1.87 10.70
CA GLN A 160 -9.18 1.66 10.41
C GLN A 160 -9.63 2.15 9.02
N THR A 161 -8.73 2.77 8.23
CA THR A 161 -9.02 3.22 6.84
C THR A 161 -9.57 2.08 5.98
N LEU A 162 -9.09 0.86 6.23
CA LEU A 162 -9.54 -0.36 5.57
C LEU A 162 -10.24 -1.28 6.57
N LYS A 163 -11.55 -1.05 6.74
CA LYS A 163 -12.44 -1.92 7.52
C LYS A 163 -12.63 -3.26 6.81
N ALA A 164 -11.74 -4.19 7.10
CA ALA A 164 -11.68 -5.54 6.58
C ALA A 164 -11.64 -6.54 7.75
N GLN A 165 -12.41 -7.63 7.67
CA GLN A 165 -12.56 -8.58 8.80
C GLN A 165 -11.22 -9.24 9.17
N PHE A 166 -10.36 -9.47 8.18
CA PHE A 166 -9.10 -10.20 8.33
C PHE A 166 -7.86 -9.29 8.25
N ASN A 167 -7.99 -7.97 8.15
CA ASN A 167 -6.80 -7.10 8.19
C ASN A 167 -6.23 -7.08 9.62
N TYR A 168 -5.12 -7.80 9.83
CA TYR A 168 -4.47 -8.03 11.12
C TYR A 168 -3.16 -7.23 11.26
N GLY A 169 -2.40 -7.09 10.16
CA GLY A 169 -1.16 -6.34 10.10
C GLY A 169 -1.06 -5.44 8.87
N VAL A 170 -0.39 -4.30 9.00
CA VAL A 170 -0.20 -3.32 7.93
C VAL A 170 1.22 -2.79 7.95
N VAL A 171 1.98 -3.05 6.88
CA VAL A 171 3.27 -2.41 6.62
C VAL A 171 3.01 -1.08 5.92
N VAL A 172 3.13 0.02 6.65
CA VAL A 172 2.99 1.37 6.08
C VAL A 172 4.36 1.83 5.58
N VAL A 173 4.40 2.28 4.33
CA VAL A 173 5.54 2.91 3.66
C VAL A 173 5.17 4.36 3.39
N GLU A 174 5.94 5.30 3.92
CA GLU A 174 5.72 6.75 3.80
C GLU A 174 6.94 7.38 3.11
N PRO A 175 6.79 7.98 1.91
CA PRO A 175 7.92 8.60 1.24
C PRO A 175 8.42 9.83 2.00
N LEU A 176 9.73 10.03 1.98
CA LEU A 176 10.42 11.18 2.58
C LEU A 176 11.21 11.93 1.51
N GLU A 177 11.74 13.09 1.88
CA GLU A 177 12.68 13.82 1.01
C GLU A 177 13.99 13.03 0.80
N HIS A 178 14.72 13.36 -0.28
CA HIS A 178 16.06 12.84 -0.58
C HIS A 178 16.16 11.33 -0.96
N GLY A 179 15.08 10.73 -1.46
CA GLY A 179 15.07 9.34 -1.98
C GLY A 179 15.04 8.27 -0.88
N CYS A 180 14.43 8.63 0.25
CA CYS A 180 14.24 7.81 1.43
C CYS A 180 12.75 7.60 1.71
N ASN A 181 12.44 6.55 2.45
CA ASN A 181 11.10 6.19 2.88
C ASN A 181 11.16 5.80 4.37
N GLN A 182 10.14 6.18 5.12
CA GLN A 182 9.83 5.60 6.42
C GLN A 182 9.02 4.31 6.20
N VAL A 183 9.34 3.25 6.94
CA VAL A 183 8.56 2.00 6.97
C VAL A 183 8.25 1.61 8.41
N VAL A 184 6.98 1.36 8.71
CA VAL A 184 6.49 0.99 10.04
C VAL A 184 5.46 -0.13 9.95
N VAL A 185 5.52 -1.11 10.84
CA VAL A 185 4.52 -2.18 10.93
C VAL A 185 3.50 -1.81 12.00
N LYS A 186 2.26 -1.53 11.60
CA LYS A 186 1.11 -1.37 12.49
C LYS A 186 0.32 -2.68 12.54
N ALA A 187 -0.22 -3.04 13.69
CA ALA A 187 -1.00 -4.27 13.87
C ALA A 187 -2.20 -4.02 14.80
N ARG A 188 -3.11 -5.00 14.87
CA ARG A 188 -4.10 -5.02 15.96
C ARG A 188 -3.42 -5.27 17.31
N GLU A 189 -3.98 -4.69 18.36
CA GLU A 189 -3.42 -4.66 19.71
C GLU A 189 -3.10 -6.07 20.24
N GLU A 190 -3.99 -7.05 20.00
CA GLU A 190 -3.81 -8.45 20.39
C GLU A 190 -2.65 -9.18 19.66
N LEU A 191 -2.09 -8.57 18.62
CA LEU A 191 -0.98 -9.11 17.81
C LEU A 191 0.32 -8.29 17.90
N VAL A 192 0.30 -7.10 18.51
CA VAL A 192 1.48 -6.21 18.62
C VAL A 192 2.67 -6.89 19.29
N HIS A 193 2.43 -7.74 20.30
CA HIS A 193 3.50 -8.48 20.99
C HIS A 193 4.08 -9.64 20.18
N HIS A 194 3.31 -10.19 19.24
CA HIS A 194 3.73 -11.30 18.38
C HIS A 194 4.46 -10.79 17.12
N ILE A 195 4.04 -9.64 16.59
CA ILE A 195 4.61 -9.07 15.37
C ILE A 195 5.85 -8.24 15.70
N CYS A 196 7.02 -8.81 15.43
CA CYS A 196 8.29 -8.07 15.48
C CYS A 196 8.30 -6.88 14.50
N HIS A 197 9.22 -5.94 14.72
CA HIS A 197 9.55 -4.84 13.80
C HIS A 197 8.55 -3.67 13.73
N THR A 198 7.80 -3.41 14.81
CA THR A 198 6.87 -2.27 14.94
C THR A 198 7.55 -0.91 15.03
N GLU A 199 8.86 -0.86 15.32
CA GLU A 199 9.67 0.36 15.27
C GLU A 199 9.84 0.90 13.83
N TYR A 200 9.83 2.23 13.64
CA TYR A 200 10.00 2.83 12.32
C TYR A 200 11.43 2.62 11.78
N LYS A 201 11.54 2.47 10.46
CA LYS A 201 12.80 2.21 9.74
C LYS A 201 12.94 3.18 8.59
N ILE A 202 14.13 3.77 8.41
CA ILE A 202 14.44 4.62 7.25
C ILE A 202 15.19 3.76 6.22
N VAL A 203 14.73 3.78 4.97
CA VAL A 203 15.25 2.94 3.88
C VAL A 203 15.19 3.71 2.54
N SER A 204 16.14 3.47 1.64
CA SER A 204 16.16 4.16 0.33
C SER A 204 15.17 3.56 -0.68
N ASP A 205 14.80 4.34 -1.69
CA ASP A 205 13.86 3.95 -2.77
C ASP A 205 14.21 2.62 -3.46
N GLN A 206 15.49 2.28 -3.55
CA GLN A 206 15.95 1.06 -4.21
C GLN A 206 15.65 -0.20 -3.38
N SER A 207 15.56 -0.05 -2.06
CA SER A 207 15.43 -1.14 -1.08
C SER A 207 14.08 -1.19 -0.36
N VAL A 208 13.29 -0.10 -0.38
CA VAL A 208 12.01 0.01 0.34
C VAL A 208 11.03 -1.12 0.02
N ALA A 209 10.90 -1.50 -1.25
CA ALA A 209 10.01 -2.59 -1.66
C ALA A 209 10.45 -3.96 -1.12
N ILE A 210 11.76 -4.21 -1.04
CA ILE A 210 12.31 -5.46 -0.51
C ILE A 210 12.05 -5.53 0.99
N LEU A 211 12.31 -4.44 1.73
CA LEU A 211 12.01 -4.36 3.17
C LEU A 211 10.50 -4.51 3.43
N ALA A 212 9.66 -3.80 2.68
CA ALA A 212 8.21 -3.87 2.85
C ALA A 212 7.66 -5.28 2.58
N ARG A 213 8.16 -5.97 1.54
CA ARG A 213 7.82 -7.38 1.28
C ARG A 213 8.25 -8.28 2.44
N GLN A 214 9.50 -8.19 2.90
CA GLN A 214 9.99 -9.07 3.97
C GLN A 214 9.25 -8.85 5.30
N LEU A 215 8.96 -7.61 5.67
CA LEU A 215 8.12 -7.29 6.84
C LEU A 215 6.70 -7.85 6.68
N ALA A 216 6.11 -7.76 5.48
CA ALA A 216 4.77 -8.27 5.24
C ALA A 216 4.70 -9.81 5.26
N VAL A 217 5.72 -10.49 4.73
CA VAL A 217 5.90 -11.95 4.83
C VAL A 217 6.06 -12.36 6.31
N HIS A 218 6.99 -11.75 7.04
CA HIS A 218 7.24 -12.03 8.47
C HIS A 218 6.02 -11.79 9.36
N ALA A 219 5.22 -10.77 9.07
CA ALA A 219 3.97 -10.51 9.78
C ALA A 219 2.93 -11.59 9.46
N ASN A 220 2.70 -11.90 8.18
CA ASN A 220 1.64 -12.84 7.78
C ASN A 220 1.94 -14.27 8.26
N VAL A 221 3.19 -14.73 8.19
CA VAL A 221 3.59 -16.04 8.77
C VAL A 221 3.27 -16.12 10.26
N ARG A 222 3.58 -15.10 11.06
CA ARG A 222 3.26 -15.09 12.50
C ARG A 222 1.76 -14.98 12.80
N ILE A 223 1.00 -14.29 11.96
CA ILE A 223 -0.46 -14.18 12.10
C ILE A 223 -1.14 -15.51 11.77
N ALA A 224 -0.67 -16.22 10.74
CA ALA A 224 -1.19 -17.52 10.32
C ALA A 224 -0.75 -18.68 11.24
N TYR A 225 0.44 -18.60 11.81
CA TYR A 225 1.04 -19.67 12.64
C TYR A 225 1.55 -19.13 14.00
N PRO A 226 0.65 -18.65 14.89
CA PRO A 226 1.01 -18.00 16.16
C PRO A 226 1.55 -18.94 17.25
N PHE A 227 2.00 -20.15 16.88
CA PHE A 227 2.53 -21.18 17.79
C PHE A 227 3.80 -21.86 17.22
N MET A 228 4.52 -21.20 16.31
CA MET A 228 5.82 -21.64 15.80
C MET A 228 6.95 -20.75 16.34
N ASP A 229 7.36 -21.02 17.58
CA ASP A 229 8.58 -20.51 18.23
C ASP A 229 9.36 -21.69 18.84
#